data_AF-A0A099WFH2-F1
#
_entry.id   AF-A0A099WFH2-F1
#
_cell.length_a   1.000
_cell.length_b   1.000
_cell.length_c   1.000
_cell.angle_alpha   90.00
_cell.angle_beta   90.00
_cell.angle_gamma   90.00
#
_symmetry.space_group_name_H-M   'P 1'
#
loop_
_entity.id
_entity.type
_entity.pdbx_description
1 polymer ?
#
loop_
_entity_poly.entity_id
_entity_poly.type
_entity_poly.pdbx_seq_one_letter_code
_entity_poly.pdbx_strand_id
1 'polypeptide(L)'
;MKTSEFKARLNTIGFELVQGKHNENFFMIKNIVSELVVADFYKIKCSCDCKDFSLDKAFLNLGADTQAQLVSLLEIYTSTPLDEREEPKKWYIKCPITGLYLNINNKKGKEIWSSDKYASAGWQAVYTRAEIEAFTFEHAHLIDDEVTE
;
A
#
# COMPACT_ATOMS: atom_id res chain seq x y z
N MET A 1 -1.30 -4.63 10.03
CA MET A 1 -0.42 -5.20 9.00
C MET A 1 -0.57 -4.37 7.73
N LYS A 2 0.54 -3.90 7.16
CA LYS A 2 0.54 -3.17 5.89
C LYS A 2 0.31 -4.10 4.71
N THR A 3 -0.29 -3.62 3.63
CA THR A 3 -0.53 -4.40 2.40
C THR A 3 0.78 -4.94 1.78
N SER A 4 1.86 -4.17 1.89
CA SER A 4 3.21 -4.55 1.46
C SER A 4 3.71 -5.80 2.20
N GLU A 5 3.59 -5.80 3.53
CA GLU A 5 3.94 -6.93 4.39
C GLU A 5 3.05 -8.15 4.13
N PHE A 6 1.75 -7.93 3.99
CA PHE A 6 0.77 -8.99 3.68
C PHE A 6 1.12 -9.70 2.36
N LYS A 7 1.42 -8.93 1.31
CA LYS A 7 1.84 -9.46 0.00
C LYS A 7 3.12 -10.30 0.12
N ALA A 8 4.12 -9.84 0.87
CA ALA A 8 5.37 -10.59 1.07
C ALA A 8 5.14 -11.93 1.79
N ARG A 9 4.27 -11.94 2.80
CA ARG A 9 3.92 -13.17 3.54
C ARG A 9 3.11 -14.13 2.67
N LEU A 10 2.16 -13.65 1.87
CA LEU A 10 1.42 -14.47 0.89
C LEU A 10 2.38 -15.17 -0.08
N ASN A 11 3.34 -14.42 -0.66
CA ASN A 11 4.30 -14.98 -1.61
C ASN A 11 5.12 -16.12 -0.98
N THR A 12 5.45 -16.01 0.31
CA THR A 12 6.22 -17.03 1.04
C THR A 12 5.45 -18.34 1.18
N ILE A 13 4.12 -18.28 1.27
CA ILE A 13 3.26 -19.46 1.38
C ILE A 13 2.69 -19.91 0.02
N GLY A 14 3.20 -19.38 -1.10
CA GLY A 14 2.86 -19.82 -2.45
C GLY A 14 1.63 -19.15 -3.07
N PHE A 15 1.26 -17.96 -2.58
CA PHE A 15 0.13 -17.19 -3.08
C PHE A 15 0.53 -15.78 -3.48
N GLU A 16 -0.21 -15.19 -4.40
CA GLU A 16 -0.02 -13.80 -4.80
C GLU A 16 -1.31 -12.98 -4.61
N LEU A 17 -1.14 -11.70 -4.31
CA LEU A 17 -2.21 -10.72 -4.27
C LEU A 17 -2.35 -10.06 -5.64
N VAL A 18 -3.52 -10.18 -6.27
CA VAL A 18 -3.82 -9.61 -7.59
C VAL A 18 -5.02 -8.66 -7.52
N GLN A 19 -5.09 -7.72 -8.46
CA GLN A 19 -6.21 -6.80 -8.56
C GLN A 19 -7.51 -7.54 -8.89
N GLY A 20 -8.61 -7.16 -8.23
CA GLY A 20 -9.93 -7.70 -8.51
C GLY A 20 -10.36 -7.48 -9.97
N LYS A 21 -11.01 -8.48 -10.57
CA LYS A 21 -11.50 -8.41 -11.96
C LYS A 21 -12.79 -7.59 -12.11
N HIS A 22 -13.48 -7.28 -11.01
CA HIS A 22 -14.79 -6.63 -11.00
C HIS A 22 -14.83 -5.47 -9.99
N ASN A 23 -15.66 -4.46 -10.26
CA ASN A 23 -15.81 -3.23 -9.45
C ASN A 23 -16.16 -3.46 -7.96
N GLU A 24 -16.45 -4.69 -7.55
CA GLU A 24 -16.82 -5.08 -6.19
C GLU A 24 -15.64 -5.65 -5.38
N ASN A 25 -14.63 -6.21 -6.06
CA ASN A 25 -13.48 -6.86 -5.40
C ASN A 25 -12.30 -5.88 -5.35
N PHE A 26 -11.81 -5.61 -4.14
CA PHE A 26 -10.63 -4.78 -3.92
C PHE A 26 -9.36 -5.51 -4.35
N PHE A 27 -9.19 -6.77 -3.92
CA PHE A 27 -8.10 -7.66 -4.32
C PHE A 27 -8.57 -9.12 -4.33
N MET A 28 -7.83 -10.00 -5.03
CA MET A 28 -8.00 -11.45 -4.98
C MET A 28 -6.67 -12.10 -4.61
N ILE A 29 -6.74 -13.29 -4.02
CA ILE A 29 -5.57 -14.11 -3.73
C ILE A 29 -5.58 -15.32 -4.66
N LYS A 30 -4.49 -15.49 -5.39
CA LYS A 30 -4.28 -16.65 -6.26
C LYS A 30 -3.22 -17.56 -5.71
N ASN A 31 -3.40 -18.86 -5.92
CA ASN A 31 -2.30 -19.80 -5.79
C ASN A 31 -1.36 -19.66 -7.00
N ILE A 32 -0.07 -19.47 -6.76
CA ILE A 32 0.92 -19.20 -7.82
C ILE A 32 1.08 -20.41 -8.76
N VAL A 33 0.88 -21.63 -8.25
CA VAL A 33 1.09 -22.87 -9.04
C VAL A 33 -0.15 -23.21 -9.86
N SER A 34 -1.34 -23.15 -9.27
CA SER A 34 -2.58 -23.54 -9.94
C SER A 34 -3.27 -22.38 -10.68
N GLU A 35 -2.84 -21.14 -10.46
CA GLU A 35 -3.46 -19.91 -10.98
C GLU A 35 -4.92 -19.69 -10.53
N LEU A 36 -5.43 -20.55 -9.65
CA LEU A 36 -6.79 -20.47 -9.13
C LEU A 36 -6.88 -19.42 -8.03
N VAL A 37 -7.96 -18.65 -8.06
CA VAL A 37 -8.34 -17.76 -6.97
C VAL A 37 -8.80 -18.60 -5.79
N VAL A 38 -8.23 -18.35 -4.61
CA VAL A 38 -8.56 -19.05 -3.36
C VAL A 38 -9.29 -18.16 -2.37
N ALA A 39 -9.21 -16.84 -2.53
CA ALA A 39 -9.94 -15.88 -1.72
C ALA A 39 -10.18 -14.56 -2.46
N ASP A 40 -11.28 -13.90 -2.13
CA ASP A 40 -11.66 -12.58 -2.65
C ASP A 40 -11.83 -11.59 -1.50
N PHE A 41 -11.36 -10.35 -1.69
CA PHE A 41 -11.58 -9.23 -0.76
C PHE A 41 -12.56 -8.24 -1.35
N TYR A 42 -13.53 -7.81 -0.56
CA TYR A 42 -14.57 -6.88 -1.00
C TYR A 42 -14.28 -5.47 -0.56
N LYS A 43 -14.57 -4.50 -1.44
CA LYS A 43 -14.35 -3.06 -1.16
C LYS A 43 -15.36 -2.49 -0.17
N ILE A 44 -16.54 -3.09 -0.07
CA ILE A 44 -17.65 -2.62 0.75
C ILE A 44 -18.01 -3.72 1.74
N LYS A 45 -18.05 -3.39 3.03
CA LYS A 45 -18.80 -4.18 4.01
C LYS A 45 -20.24 -4.21 3.53
N CYS A 46 -20.63 -5.27 2.82
CA CYS A 46 -22.03 -5.53 2.57
C CYS A 46 -22.73 -5.52 3.95
N SER A 47 -23.92 -4.94 4.06
CA SER A 47 -24.62 -4.68 5.33
C SER A 47 -25.02 -5.93 6.15
N CYS A 48 -24.57 -7.12 5.71
CA CYS A 48 -24.54 -8.36 6.47
C CYS A 48 -23.21 -8.49 7.22
N ASP A 49 -23.13 -9.25 8.30
CA ASP A 49 -21.90 -9.54 9.07
C ASP A 49 -20.86 -10.38 8.30
N CYS A 50 -20.59 -9.98 7.06
CA CYS A 50 -19.76 -10.65 6.09
C CYS A 50 -18.30 -10.21 6.37
N LYS A 51 -17.42 -11.17 6.67
CA LYS A 51 -15.97 -10.94 6.80
C LYS A 51 -15.48 -10.14 5.56
N ASP A 52 -14.43 -9.34 5.72
CA ASP A 52 -13.81 -8.53 4.65
C ASP A 52 -13.36 -9.37 3.43
N PHE A 53 -13.39 -10.71 3.53
CA PHE A 53 -13.03 -11.66 2.50
C PHE A 53 -13.98 -12.87 2.46
N SER A 54 -14.02 -13.53 1.30
CA SER A 54 -14.59 -14.87 1.12
C SER A 54 -13.52 -15.86 0.66
N LEU A 55 -13.75 -17.15 0.90
CA LEU A 55 -12.88 -18.24 0.43
C LEU A 55 -13.55 -18.93 -0.75
N ASP A 56 -12.81 -19.12 -1.83
CA ASP A 56 -13.29 -19.82 -3.03
C ASP A 56 -13.24 -21.34 -2.82
N LYS A 57 -13.96 -22.12 -3.65
CA LYS A 57 -13.87 -23.59 -3.65
C LYS A 57 -12.44 -24.10 -3.83
N ALA A 58 -11.59 -23.39 -4.58
CA ALA A 58 -10.19 -23.76 -4.75
C ALA A 58 -9.41 -23.77 -3.42
N PHE A 59 -9.84 -23.01 -2.41
CA PHE A 59 -9.26 -23.06 -1.06
C PHE A 59 -9.37 -24.46 -0.44
N LEU A 60 -10.48 -25.15 -0.65
CA LEU A 60 -10.71 -26.49 -0.07
C LEU A 60 -9.79 -27.56 -0.66
N ASN A 61 -9.19 -27.28 -1.82
CA ASN A 61 -8.22 -28.18 -2.46
C ASN A 61 -6.79 -27.99 -1.92
N LEU A 62 -6.57 -27.02 -1.04
CA LEU A 62 -5.27 -26.81 -0.38
C LEU A 62 -5.05 -27.84 0.73
N GLY A 63 -3.80 -28.15 1.05
CA GLY A 63 -3.48 -28.97 2.23
C GLY A 63 -3.88 -28.27 3.54
N ALA A 64 -4.23 -29.03 4.57
CA ALA A 64 -4.73 -28.49 5.84
C ALA A 64 -3.81 -27.44 6.48
N ASP A 65 -2.49 -27.66 6.43
CA ASP A 65 -1.50 -26.72 6.95
C ASP A 65 -1.52 -25.40 6.16
N THR A 66 -1.61 -25.47 4.83
CA THR A 66 -1.70 -24.30 3.96
C THR A 66 -3.00 -23.54 4.19
N GLN A 67 -4.11 -24.25 4.37
CA GLN A 67 -5.40 -23.65 4.71
C GLN A 67 -5.31 -22.86 6.02
N ALA A 68 -4.74 -23.46 7.07
CA ALA A 68 -4.58 -22.81 8.36
C ALA A 68 -3.66 -21.58 8.30
N GLN A 69 -2.53 -21.68 7.60
CA GLN A 69 -1.60 -20.55 7.40
C GLN A 69 -2.26 -19.39 6.66
N LEU A 70 -2.99 -19.69 5.58
CA LEU A 70 -3.67 -18.68 4.80
C LEU A 70 -4.77 -18.00 5.62
N VAL A 71 -5.65 -18.77 6.28
CA VAL A 71 -6.73 -18.20 7.12
C VAL A 71 -6.16 -17.30 8.22
N SER A 72 -5.13 -17.76 8.94
CA SER A 72 -4.48 -16.96 9.98
C SER A 72 -3.94 -15.63 9.43
N LEU A 73 -3.31 -15.66 8.26
CA LEU A 73 -2.79 -14.46 7.61
C LEU A 73 -3.92 -13.50 7.18
N LEU A 74 -5.05 -14.02 6.67
CA LEU A 74 -6.23 -13.24 6.31
C LEU A 74 -6.86 -12.57 7.53
N GLU A 75 -6.98 -13.30 8.65
CA GLU A 75 -7.53 -12.76 9.89
C GLU A 75 -6.64 -11.67 10.49
N ILE A 76 -5.32 -11.84 10.48
CA ILE A 76 -4.38 -10.80 10.93
C ILE A 76 -4.50 -9.55 10.05
N TYR A 77 -4.51 -9.72 8.73
CA TYR A 77 -4.62 -8.59 7.81
C TYR A 77 -5.95 -7.84 7.99
N THR A 78 -7.05 -8.57 8.14
CA THR A 78 -8.39 -7.97 8.28
C THR A 78 -8.68 -7.40 9.67
N SER A 79 -7.95 -7.82 10.71
CA SER A 79 -8.00 -7.19 12.03
C SER A 79 -7.43 -5.76 12.03
N THR A 80 -6.63 -5.40 11.04
CA THR A 80 -6.07 -4.05 10.88
C THR A 80 -7.11 -3.13 10.24
N PRO A 81 -7.38 -1.91 10.76
CA PRO A 81 -8.25 -0.94 10.09
C PRO A 81 -7.81 -0.60 8.65
N LEU A 82 -8.77 -0.32 7.76
CA LEU A 82 -8.48 -0.09 6.33
C LEU A 82 -7.49 1.06 6.09
N ASP A 83 -7.65 2.16 6.81
CA ASP A 83 -6.78 3.34 6.81
C ASP A 83 -5.34 3.04 7.28
N GLU A 84 -5.17 2.00 8.10
CA GLU A 84 -3.86 1.53 8.53
C GLU A 84 -3.24 0.49 7.59
N ARG A 85 -3.99 -0.13 6.68
CA ARG A 85 -3.49 -1.15 5.73
C ARG A 85 -2.70 -0.52 4.58
N GLU A 86 -3.17 0.62 4.06
CA GLU A 86 -2.53 1.32 2.95
C GLU A 86 -1.20 1.97 3.38
N GLU A 87 -0.22 1.95 2.49
CA GLU A 87 0.96 2.79 2.66
C GLU A 87 0.54 4.25 2.54
N PRO A 88 1.06 5.16 3.39
CA PRO A 88 0.76 6.57 3.25
C PRO A 88 1.13 7.02 1.84
N LYS A 89 0.18 7.65 1.15
CA LYS A 89 0.44 8.32 -0.12
C LYS A 89 1.63 9.27 0.03
N LYS A 90 2.38 9.43 -1.05
CA LYS A 90 3.55 10.31 -1.10
C LYS A 90 3.38 11.32 -2.22
N TRP A 91 3.93 12.51 -1.98
CA TRP A 91 3.87 13.65 -2.88
C TRP A 91 5.26 14.24 -3.08
N TYR A 92 5.49 14.79 -4.27
CA TYR A 92 6.56 15.75 -4.49
C TYR A 92 6.04 17.13 -4.10
N ILE A 93 6.89 17.90 -3.43
CA ILE A 93 6.58 19.29 -3.08
C ILE A 93 7.24 20.19 -4.10
N LYS A 94 6.44 20.99 -4.80
CA LYS A 94 6.90 21.90 -5.84
C LYS A 94 6.65 23.36 -5.44
N CYS A 95 7.66 24.19 -5.60
CA CYS A 95 7.53 25.64 -5.44
C CYS A 95 6.77 26.20 -6.65
N PRO A 96 5.71 27.00 -6.47
CA PRO A 96 4.89 27.50 -7.57
C PRO A 96 5.57 28.69 -8.27
N ILE A 97 6.49 29.38 -7.56
CA ILE A 97 7.21 30.55 -8.07
C ILE A 97 8.34 30.08 -8.98
N THR A 98 9.13 29.11 -8.53
CA THR A 98 10.33 28.67 -9.25
C THR A 98 10.11 27.40 -10.08
N GLY A 99 9.05 26.64 -9.79
CA GLY A 99 8.79 25.34 -10.40
C GLY A 99 9.72 24.22 -9.94
N LEU A 100 10.60 24.47 -8.97
CA LEU A 100 11.57 23.51 -8.45
C LEU A 100 10.95 22.62 -7.36
N TYR A 101 11.51 21.42 -7.19
CA TYR A 101 11.09 20.44 -6.18
C TYR A 101 11.95 20.49 -4.92
N LEU A 102 11.31 20.25 -3.78
CA LEU A 102 11.98 20.15 -2.49
C LEU A 102 12.72 18.82 -2.37
N ASN A 103 14.01 18.90 -2.06
CA ASN A 103 14.84 17.75 -1.73
C ASN A 103 15.48 17.97 -0.36
N ILE A 104 15.37 16.98 0.54
CA ILE A 104 15.94 17.03 1.88
C ILE A 104 17.08 16.02 1.97
N ASN A 105 18.24 16.48 2.46
CA ASN A 105 19.36 15.58 2.72
C ASN A 105 19.13 14.80 4.01
N ASN A 106 18.96 13.49 3.91
CA ASN A 106 18.62 12.62 5.05
C ASN A 106 19.67 12.64 6.18
N LYS A 107 20.93 12.96 5.88
CA LYS A 107 22.02 12.96 6.87
C LYS A 107 22.22 14.30 7.55
N LYS A 108 21.92 15.40 6.85
CA LYS A 108 22.23 16.76 7.29
C LYS A 108 21.00 17.60 7.60
N GLY A 109 19.80 17.13 7.26
CA GLY A 109 18.56 17.90 7.33
C GLY A 109 18.56 19.14 6.42
N LYS A 110 19.51 19.22 5.48
CA LYS A 110 19.63 20.38 4.59
C LYS A 110 18.63 20.27 3.45
N GLU A 111 17.75 21.25 3.37
CA GLU A 111 16.78 21.44 2.29
C GLU A 111 17.44 22.13 1.08
N ILE A 112 17.07 21.70 -0.13
CA ILE A 112 17.38 22.40 -1.39
C ILE A 112 16.16 22.37 -2.32
N TRP A 113 16.07 23.37 -3.18
CA TRP A 113 15.13 23.41 -4.32
C TRP A 113 15.88 23.07 -5.60
N SER A 114 15.46 22.04 -6.32
CA SER A 114 16.11 21.58 -7.56
C SER A 114 15.08 21.23 -8.64
N SER A 115 15.46 21.31 -9.91
CA SER A 115 14.65 20.77 -11.00
C SER A 115 14.51 19.25 -10.91
N ASP A 116 15.48 18.60 -10.26
CA ASP A 116 15.55 17.15 -10.11
C ASP A 116 14.86 16.67 -8.84
N LYS A 117 14.34 15.44 -8.91
CA LYS A 117 13.73 14.69 -7.80
C LYS A 117 14.73 13.65 -7.30
N TYR A 118 15.61 14.03 -6.38
CA TYR A 118 16.65 13.14 -5.85
C TYR A 118 16.05 12.15 -4.84
N ALA A 119 15.32 11.13 -5.30
CA ALA A 119 14.91 10.01 -4.47
C ALA A 119 16.03 8.96 -4.42
N SER A 120 17.03 9.17 -3.54
CA SER A 120 18.20 8.28 -3.41
C SER A 120 18.56 8.05 -1.94
N ALA A 121 19.49 7.14 -1.65
CA ALA A 121 19.89 6.83 -0.27
C ALA A 121 20.37 8.06 0.55
N GLY A 122 20.80 9.15 -0.10
CA GLY A 122 21.24 10.38 0.57
C GLY A 122 20.22 11.52 0.58
N TRP A 123 19.12 11.40 -0.15
CA TRP A 123 18.17 12.48 -0.41
C TRP A 123 16.74 11.95 -0.45
N GLN A 124 15.84 12.64 0.23
CA GLN A 124 14.40 12.45 0.16
C GLN A 124 13.81 13.53 -0.75
N ALA A 125 12.97 13.12 -1.69
CA ALA A 125 12.24 14.02 -2.59
C ALA A 125 10.72 13.78 -2.54
N VAL A 126 10.28 12.78 -1.79
CA VAL A 126 8.89 12.37 -1.65
C VAL A 126 8.50 12.38 -0.18
N TYR A 127 7.31 12.87 0.11
CA TYR A 127 6.85 13.12 1.48
C TYR A 127 5.40 12.67 1.63
N THR A 128 5.08 12.16 2.80
CA THR A 128 3.71 11.89 3.23
C THR A 128 3.03 13.18 3.67
N ARG A 129 1.69 13.18 3.78
CA ARG A 129 0.93 14.37 4.19
C ARG A 129 1.32 14.83 5.60
N ALA A 130 1.55 13.88 6.50
CA ALA A 130 1.99 14.15 7.87
C ALA A 130 3.39 14.81 7.90
N GLU A 131 4.32 14.39 7.04
CA GLU A 131 5.63 15.04 6.92
C GLU A 131 5.49 16.48 6.40
N ILE A 132 4.62 16.70 5.41
CA ILE A 132 4.35 18.03 4.85
C ILE A 132 3.78 18.98 5.91
N GLU A 133 2.80 18.50 6.68
CA GLU A 133 2.17 19.28 7.76
C GLU A 133 3.13 19.55 8.93
N ALA A 134 4.14 18.70 9.14
CA ALA A 134 5.17 18.90 10.15
C ALA A 134 6.26 19.90 9.75
N PHE A 135 6.34 20.29 8.47
CA PHE A 135 7.32 21.28 8.04
C PHE A 135 7.07 22.64 8.67
N THR A 136 8.14 23.37 8.95
CA THR A 136 8.08 24.68 9.61
C THR A 136 8.24 25.86 8.64
N PHE A 137 8.46 25.59 7.36
CA PHE A 137 8.56 26.62 6.31
C PHE A 137 7.17 26.96 5.73
N GLU A 138 7.04 28.11 5.10
CA GLU A 138 5.75 28.63 4.61
C GLU A 138 5.13 27.72 3.52
N HIS A 139 4.08 26.97 3.88
CA HIS A 139 3.43 25.98 3.00
C HIS A 139 2.41 26.60 2.03
N ALA A 140 2.04 27.86 2.24
CA ALA A 140 0.95 28.53 1.52
C ALA A 140 1.16 28.63 0.00
N HIS A 141 2.39 28.35 -0.45
CA HIS A 141 2.75 28.38 -1.86
C HIS A 141 2.90 26.98 -2.47
N LEU A 142 2.99 25.90 -1.72
CA LEU A 142 3.41 24.61 -2.28
C LEU A 142 2.33 23.92 -3.12
N ILE A 143 2.75 23.30 -4.22
CA ILE A 143 1.91 22.38 -5.00
C ILE A 143 2.36 20.95 -4.70
N ASP A 144 1.42 20.11 -4.33
CA ASP A 144 1.63 18.68 -4.07
C ASP A 144 1.35 17.89 -5.34
N ASP A 145 2.40 17.33 -5.95
CA ASP A 145 2.27 16.43 -7.10
C ASP A 145 2.31 14.98 -6.59
N GLU A 146 1.19 14.25 -6.69
CA GLU A 146 1.11 12.84 -6.26
C GLU A 146 2.13 11.97 -7.01
N VAL A 147 2.82 11.09 -6.29
CA VAL A 147 3.74 10.13 -6.88
C VAL A 147 2.92 9.03 -7.56
N THR A 148 2.90 9.01 -8.89
CA THR A 148 2.36 7.88 -9.67
C THR A 148 3.42 6.80 -9.79
N GLU A 149 3.16 5.60 -9.25
CA GLU A 149 3.99 4.41 -9.42
C GLU A 149 4.04 3.91 -10.87
#